data_AF-A0A7Y2F738-F1
#
_entry.id   AF-A0A7Y2F738-F1
#
_cell.length_a   1.000
_cell.length_b   1.000
_cell.length_c   1.000
_cell.angle_alpha   90.00
_cell.angle_beta   90.00
_cell.angle_gamma   90.00
#
_symmetry.space_group_name_H-M   'P 1'
#
loop_
_entity.id
_entity.type
_entity.pdbx_description
1 polymer ?
#
loop_
_entity_poly.entity_id
_entity_poly.type
_entity_poly.pdbx_seq_one_letter_code
_entity_poly.pdbx_strand_id
1 'polypeptide(L)'
;DAVNLVIDQKGGIAAVGRAAQLTLPLPIAGIMSAADGDFVAQQYQAIDEFAKETLGSTLTAPFMTLSFMALLVIPSLKLSDQGLFDVDAFQFA
;
A
#
# COMPACT_ATOMS: atom_id res chain seq x y z
N ASP A 1 9.25 9.96 3.00
CA ASP A 1 8.43 10.62 1.96
C ASP A 1 7.11 9.92 1.73
N ALA A 2 7.09 8.68 1.21
CA ALA A 2 5.83 7.97 0.92
C ALA A 2 4.89 7.85 2.15
N VAL A 3 5.42 7.51 3.32
CA VAL A 3 4.63 7.41 4.57
C VAL A 3 4.02 8.76 4.98
N ASN A 4 4.81 9.84 4.89
CA ASN A 4 4.34 11.18 5.27
C ASN A 4 3.21 11.64 4.34
N LEU A 5 3.31 11.36 3.04
CA LEU A 5 2.24 11.65 2.09
C LEU A 5 0.94 10.94 2.45
N VAL A 6 1.00 9.66 2.87
CA VAL A 6 -0.19 8.94 3.32
C VAL A 6 -0.79 9.59 4.58
N ILE A 7 0.05 10.03 5.52
CA ILE A 7 -0.40 10.74 6.73
C ILE A 7 -1.08 12.06 6.36
N ASP A 8 -0.47 12.86 5.49
CA ASP A 8 -1.00 14.15 5.04
C ASP A 8 -2.35 13.99 4.33
N GLN A 9 -2.52 12.91 3.57
CA GLN A 9 -3.77 12.55 2.88
C GLN A 9 -4.81 11.87 3.80
N LYS A 10 -4.50 11.68 5.08
CA LYS A 10 -5.34 10.98 6.08
C LYS A 10 -5.66 9.52 5.69
N GLY A 11 -4.69 8.86 5.08
CA GLY A 11 -4.78 7.47 4.65
C GLY A 11 -4.93 7.31 3.14
N GLY A 12 -4.64 6.10 2.66
CA GLY A 12 -4.62 5.77 1.24
C GLY A 12 -3.30 5.15 0.78
N ILE A 13 -3.00 5.32 -0.51
CA ILE A 13 -1.83 4.72 -1.17
C ILE A 13 -0.90 5.84 -1.64
N ALA A 14 0.41 5.67 -1.49
CA ALA A 14 1.41 6.56 -2.05
C ALA A 14 2.52 5.77 -2.74
N ALA A 15 3.02 6.33 -3.84
CA ALA A 15 4.17 5.82 -4.57
C ALA A 15 5.13 6.98 -4.84
N VAL A 16 6.39 6.82 -4.42
CA VAL A 16 7.42 7.87 -4.50
C VAL A 16 8.60 7.33 -5.28
N GLY A 17 8.90 7.98 -6.41
CA GLY A 17 10.11 7.76 -7.19
C GLY A 17 11.09 8.93 -7.05
N ARG A 18 12.21 8.86 -7.78
CA ARG A 18 13.23 9.93 -7.77
C ARG A 18 12.72 11.25 -8.35
N ALA A 19 11.80 11.21 -9.31
CA ALA A 19 11.35 12.39 -10.06
C ALA A 19 9.87 12.75 -9.85
N ALA A 20 9.07 11.84 -9.32
CA ALA A 20 7.62 12.03 -9.19
C ALA A 20 7.06 11.29 -7.98
N GLN A 21 5.92 11.77 -7.51
CA GLN A 21 5.17 11.23 -6.39
C GLN A 21 3.69 11.19 -6.79
N LEU A 22 3.04 10.07 -6.53
CA LEU A 22 1.61 9.87 -6.79
C LEU A 22 0.94 9.38 -5.51
N THR A 23 -0.30 9.83 -5.31
CA THR A 23 -1.11 9.45 -4.15
C THR A 23 -2.54 9.17 -4.56
N LEU A 24 -3.14 8.15 -3.96
CA LEU A 24 -4.57 7.89 -3.96
C LEU A 24 -5.11 8.12 -2.53
N PRO A 25 -5.71 9.30 -2.25
CA PRO A 25 -6.26 9.59 -0.93
C PRO A 25 -7.49 8.72 -0.62
N LEU A 26 -7.52 8.08 0.54
CA LEU A 26 -8.65 7.31 1.06
C LEU A 26 -9.02 7.84 2.46
N PRO A 27 -9.58 9.05 2.57
CA PRO A 27 -9.71 9.77 3.85
C PRO A 27 -10.71 9.12 4.82
N ILE A 28 -11.56 8.20 4.37
CA ILE A 28 -12.51 7.50 5.23
C ILE A 28 -11.81 6.25 5.77
N ALA A 29 -11.33 6.35 7.01
CA ALA A 29 -10.63 5.29 7.75
C ALA A 29 -9.36 4.75 7.06
N GLY A 30 -8.81 5.45 6.07
CA GLY A 30 -7.69 4.96 5.28
C GLY A 30 -8.05 3.88 4.25
N ILE A 31 -9.34 3.60 4.06
CA ILE A 31 -9.85 2.46 3.27
C ILE A 31 -10.75 2.92 2.11
N MET A 32 -11.48 4.03 2.29
CA MET A 32 -12.49 4.48 1.31
C MET A 32 -12.39 5.98 0.99
N SER A 33 -12.93 6.35 -0.17
CA SER A 33 -13.12 7.73 -0.61
C SER A 33 -14.60 7.98 -0.89
N ALA A 34 -15.05 9.23 -0.69
CA ALA A 34 -16.38 9.69 -1.08
C ALA A 34 -16.45 10.19 -2.54
N ALA A 35 -15.31 10.19 -3.25
CA ALA A 35 -15.25 10.55 -4.65
C ALA A 35 -15.93 9.48 -5.53
N ASP A 36 -16.22 9.86 -6.77
CA ASP A 36 -16.82 8.96 -7.75
C ASP A 36 -15.93 7.73 -8.02
N GLY A 37 -16.57 6.58 -8.21
CA GLY A 37 -15.88 5.30 -8.38
C GLY A 37 -14.96 5.28 -9.60
N ASP A 38 -15.39 5.87 -10.73
CA ASP A 38 -14.60 5.91 -11.95
C ASP A 38 -13.38 6.81 -11.76
N PHE A 39 -13.55 7.93 -11.05
CA PHE A 39 -12.44 8.81 -10.69
C PHE A 39 -11.40 8.11 -9.82
N VAL A 40 -11.85 7.39 -8.78
CA VAL A 40 -10.95 6.61 -7.90
C VAL A 40 -10.24 5.50 -8.67
N ALA A 41 -10.95 4.83 -9.59
CA ALA A 41 -10.38 3.78 -10.43
C ALA A 41 -9.27 4.30 -11.36
N GLN A 42 -9.49 5.45 -12.00
CA GLN A 42 -8.48 6.09 -12.85
C GLN A 42 -7.23 6.48 -12.05
N GLN A 43 -7.41 7.04 -10.86
CA GLN A 43 -6.29 7.40 -9.98
C GLN A 43 -5.53 6.15 -9.50
N TYR A 44 -6.25 5.06 -9.21
CA TYR A 44 -5.63 3.77 -8.87
C TYR A 44 -4.85 3.17 -10.04
N GLN A 45 -5.38 3.26 -11.26
CA GLN A 45 -4.68 2.79 -12.46
C GLN A 45 -3.38 3.57 -12.68
N ALA A 46 -3.42 4.90 -12.57
CA ALA A 46 -2.24 5.75 -12.77
C ALA A 46 -1.11 5.45 -11.77
N ILE A 47 -1.44 5.22 -10.49
CA ILE A 47 -0.43 4.90 -9.47
C ILE A 47 0.11 3.46 -9.62
N ASP A 48 -0.71 2.52 -10.09
CA ASP A 48 -0.30 1.14 -10.41
C ASP A 48 0.67 1.08 -11.61
N GLU A 49 0.35 1.80 -12.68
CA GLU A 49 1.23 1.96 -13.86
C GLU A 49 2.55 2.61 -13.45
N PHE A 50 2.52 3.68 -12.64
CA PHE A 50 3.73 4.32 -12.14
C PHE A 50 4.62 3.35 -11.33
N ALA A 51 4.01 2.54 -10.46
CA ALA A 51 4.75 1.55 -9.68
C ALA A 51 5.43 0.50 -10.57
N LYS A 52 4.77 0.06 -11.64
CA LYS A 52 5.30 -0.94 -12.56
C LYS A 52 6.34 -0.37 -13.50
N GLU A 53 6.00 0.70 -14.20
CA GLU A 53 6.78 1.23 -15.32
C GLU A 53 7.92 2.15 -14.86
N THR A 54 7.68 2.98 -13.83
CA THR A 54 8.66 3.98 -13.39
C THR A 54 9.47 3.49 -12.19
N LEU A 55 8.83 2.82 -11.23
CA LEU A 55 9.54 2.27 -10.05
C LEU A 55 10.10 0.86 -10.32
N GLY A 56 9.70 0.22 -11.43
CA GLY A 56 10.21 -1.09 -11.83
C GLY A 56 9.66 -2.26 -11.03
N SER A 57 8.46 -2.13 -10.45
CA SER A 57 7.83 -3.24 -9.72
C SER A 57 7.52 -4.39 -10.67
N THR A 58 7.99 -5.59 -10.33
CA THR A 58 7.71 -6.83 -11.08
C THR A 58 6.42 -7.53 -10.62
N LEU A 59 5.71 -6.96 -9.65
CA LEU A 59 4.48 -7.52 -9.09
C LEU A 59 3.29 -7.23 -10.02
N THR A 60 2.44 -8.23 -10.23
CA THR A 60 1.20 -8.07 -11.03
C THR A 60 0.25 -7.05 -10.41
N ALA A 61 0.17 -6.99 -9.08
CA ALA A 61 -0.66 -6.04 -8.33
C ALA A 61 0.10 -5.52 -7.10
N PRO A 62 1.05 -4.57 -7.27
CA PRO A 62 1.98 -4.14 -6.22
C PRO A 62 1.28 -3.75 -4.91
N PHE A 63 0.23 -2.92 -4.99
CA PHE A 63 -0.46 -2.42 -3.80
C PHE A 63 -1.33 -3.47 -3.13
N MET A 64 -2.02 -4.32 -3.90
CA MET A 64 -2.78 -5.43 -3.34
C MET A 64 -1.86 -6.40 -2.59
N THR A 65 -0.72 -6.76 -3.18
CA THR A 65 0.27 -7.64 -2.55
C THR A 65 0.80 -7.05 -1.25
N LEU A 66 1.12 -5.76 -1.21
CA LEU A 66 1.55 -5.08 0.02
C LEU A 66 0.46 -5.12 1.10
N SER A 67 -0.81 -4.90 0.75
CA SER A 67 -1.92 -4.98 1.70
C SER A 67 -2.05 -6.38 2.34
N PHE A 68 -1.70 -7.44 1.62
CA PHE A 68 -1.69 -8.81 2.17
C PHE A 68 -0.53 -9.08 3.14
N MET A 69 0.58 -8.33 3.08
CA MET A 69 1.70 -8.53 4.00
C MET A 69 1.31 -8.25 5.46
N ALA A 70 0.42 -7.29 5.68
CA ALA A 70 -0.10 -6.92 7.00
C ALA A 70 -1.17 -7.89 7.55
N LEU A 71 -1.68 -8.83 6.74
CA LEU A 71 -2.68 -9.81 7.17
C LEU A 71 -2.00 -10.98 7.86
N LEU A 72 -2.13 -11.09 9.18
CA LEU A 72 -1.46 -12.08 10.04
C LEU A 72 -1.95 -13.54 9.88
N VAL A 73 -2.79 -13.84 8.87
CA VAL A 73 -3.48 -15.13 8.77
C VAL A 73 -2.83 -16.18 7.85
N ILE A 74 -1.87 -15.82 6.97
CA ILE A 74 -1.13 -16.74 6.05
C ILE A 74 0.14 -16.02 5.50
N PRO A 75 1.41 -16.51 5.46
CA PRO A 75 2.04 -17.77 5.90
C PRO A 75 3.02 -17.55 7.08
N SER A 76 3.82 -18.57 7.44
CA SER A 76 4.71 -18.75 8.61
C SER A 76 5.47 -17.54 9.18
N LEU A 77 5.73 -16.48 8.41
CA LEU A 77 6.48 -15.30 8.84
C LEU A 77 5.81 -14.01 8.38
N LYS A 78 5.56 -13.09 9.33
CA LYS A 78 4.76 -11.88 9.14
C LYS A 78 5.42 -10.65 9.73
N LEU A 79 5.11 -9.47 9.20
CA LEU A 79 5.55 -8.20 9.77
C LEU A 79 4.34 -7.50 10.40
N SER A 80 4.39 -7.25 11.70
CA SER A 80 3.42 -6.43 12.43
C SER A 80 4.03 -5.09 12.86
N ASP A 81 3.22 -4.26 13.52
CA ASP A 81 3.64 -3.04 14.19
C ASP A 81 4.69 -3.28 15.30
N GLN A 82 4.76 -4.50 15.84
CA GLN A 82 5.73 -4.90 16.86
C GLN A 82 6.98 -5.59 16.28
N GLY A 83 7.06 -5.76 14.96
CA GLY A 83 8.21 -6.37 14.28
C GLY A 83 7.88 -7.67 13.55
N LEU A 84 8.89 -8.51 13.35
CA LEU A 84 8.75 -9.76 12.62
C LEU A 84 8.15 -10.84 13.54
N PHE A 85 7.00 -11.37 13.17
CA PHE A 85 6.24 -12.37 13.90
C PHE A 85 6.31 -13.72 13.17
N ASP A 86 6.77 -14.75 13.86
CA ASP A 86 6.75 -16.14 13.39
C ASP A 86 5.42 -16.77 13.81
N VAL A 87 4.58 -17.10 12.83
CA VAL A 87 3.25 -17.69 13.00
C VAL A 87 3.35 -19.17 13.39
N ASP A 88 4.42 -19.87 12.99
CA ASP A 88 4.62 -21.29 13.30
C ASP A 88 5.08 -21.47 14.75
N ALA A 89 6.00 -20.60 15.22
CA ALA A 89 6.50 -20.59 16.59
C ALA A 89 5.62 -19.73 17.55
N PHE A 90 4.68 -18.96 17.00
CA PHE A 90 3.78 -18.06 17.72
C PHE A 90 4.52 -17.06 18.63
N GLN A 91 5.61 -16.48 18.13
CA GLN A 91 6.47 -15.55 18.86
C GLN A 91 7.07 -14.48 17.94
N PHE A 92 7.57 -13.39 18.53
CA PHE A 92 8.37 -12.39 17.82
C PHE A 92 9.83 -12.85 17.71
N ALA A 93 10.45 -12.58 16.56
CA ALA A 93 11.85 -12.89 16.28
C ALA A 93 12.80 -11.79 16.77
#